data_AF-A0AAN8FN69-F1
#
_entry.id   AF-A0AAN8FN69-F1
#
_cell.length_a   1.000
_cell.length_b   1.000
_cell.length_c   1.000
_cell.angle_alpha   90.00
_cell.angle_beta   90.00
_cell.angle_gamma   90.00
#
_symmetry.space_group_name_H-M   'P 1'
#
loop_
_entity.id
_entity.type
_entity.pdbx_description
1 polymer ?
#
loop_
_entity_poly.entity_id
_entity_poly.type
_entity_poly.pdbx_seq_one_letter_code
_entity_poly.pdbx_strand_id
1 'polypeptide(L)' 'MKLTAVLLIVFIGNAFSFESRCNEEIQPCRLETRYAYDSSLKRCRTFDWGGCEPNGNNFLSMQSCIAACHL' A
#
# COMPACT_ATOMS: atom_id res chain seq x y z
N MET A 1 -5.68 31.50 19.81
CA MET A 1 -6.36 30.55 18.90
C MET A 1 -5.53 30.07 17.71
N LYS A 2 -4.34 30.61 17.41
CA LYS A 2 -3.53 30.19 16.25
C LYS A 2 -2.26 29.38 16.57
N LEU A 3 -1.87 29.25 17.84
CA LEU A 3 -0.63 28.54 18.23
C LEU A 3 -0.90 27.09 18.69
N THR A 4 -2.05 26.83 19.31
CA THR A 4 -2.47 25.50 19.77
C THR A 4 -2.85 24.55 18.64
N ALA A 5 -3.42 25.07 17.53
CA ALA A 5 -3.82 24.27 16.38
C ALA A 5 -2.61 23.76 15.54
N VAL A 6 -1.55 24.57 15.40
CA VAL A 6 -0.34 24.20 14.64
C VAL A 6 0.41 23.06 15.33
N LEU A 7 0.47 23.08 16.66
CA LEU A 7 1.11 22.02 17.45
C LEU A 7 0.38 20.68 17.30
N LEU A 8 -0.96 20.65 17.25
CA LEU A 8 -1.70 19.40 17.03
C LEU A 8 -1.43 18.79 15.65
N ILE A 9 -1.25 19.62 14.62
CA ILE A 9 -0.91 19.14 13.26
C ILE A 9 0.52 18.58 13.24
N VAL A 10 1.44 19.16 14.01
CA VAL A 10 2.83 18.64 14.16
C VAL A 10 2.85 17.36 15.02
N PHE A 11 2.10 17.28 16.13
CA PHE A 11 2.05 16.09 16.97
C PHE A 11 1.32 14.91 16.31
N ILE A 12 0.25 15.17 15.55
CA ILE A 12 -0.43 14.15 14.74
C ILE A 12 0.43 13.79 13.52
N GLY A 13 1.15 14.75 12.93
CA GLY A 13 2.07 14.50 11.82
C GLY A 13 3.26 13.60 12.17
N ASN A 14 3.66 13.55 13.44
CA ASN A 14 4.70 12.63 13.94
C ASN A 14 4.15 11.25 14.36
N ALA A 15 2.84 11.10 14.51
CA ALA A 15 2.16 9.86 14.93
C ALA A 15 1.35 9.20 13.80
N PHE A 16 1.15 9.87 12.66
CA PHE A 16 0.56 9.26 11.48
C PHE A 16 1.68 8.61 10.66
N SER A 17 2.14 7.43 11.08
CA SER A 17 2.80 6.52 10.16
C SER A 17 1.77 6.17 9.08
N PHE A 18 1.91 6.78 7.90
CA PHE A 18 1.15 6.40 6.72
C PHE A 18 1.53 4.96 6.38
N GLU A 19 0.73 4.00 6.83
CA GLU A 19 0.87 2.60 6.43
C GLU A 19 0.77 2.57 4.90
N SER A 20 1.89 2.33 4.22
CA SER A 20 1.88 2.34 2.77
C SER A 20 1.04 1.16 2.31
N ARG A 21 0.05 1.43 1.46
CA ARG A 21 -0.78 0.43 0.77
C ARG A 21 0.02 -0.72 0.12
N CYS A 22 1.33 -0.53 -0.04
CA CYS A 22 2.30 -1.47 -0.58
C CYS A 22 2.68 -2.65 0.36
N ASN A 23 2.13 -2.73 1.58
CA ASN A 23 2.50 -3.75 2.57
C ASN A 23 1.34 -4.65 3.04
N GLU A 24 0.16 -4.55 2.43
CA GLU A 24 -1.04 -5.28 2.89
C GLU A 24 -1.02 -6.77 2.47
N GLU A 25 -1.47 -7.68 3.35
CA GLU A 25 -1.49 -9.15 3.13
C GLU A 25 -2.59 -9.61 2.14
N ILE A 26 -2.27 -10.62 1.32
CA ILE A 26 -3.14 -11.14 0.24
C ILE A 26 -3.97 -12.34 0.73
N GLN A 27 -5.31 -12.32 0.56
CA GLN A 27 -6.20 -13.45 0.84
C GLN A 27 -6.78 -14.12 -0.43
N PRO A 28 -6.92 -15.47 -0.48
CA PRO A 28 -7.42 -16.16 -1.65
C PRO A 28 -8.86 -16.74 -1.61
N CYS A 29 -9.58 -16.57 -2.73
CA CYS A 29 -10.97 -16.91 -3.06
C CYS A 29 -11.22 -17.18 -4.59
N ARG A 30 -10.69 -16.37 -5.54
CA ARG A 30 -10.72 -16.57 -7.02
C ARG A 30 -9.37 -16.29 -7.66
N LEU A 31 -8.83 -17.23 -8.43
CA LEU A 31 -7.55 -17.11 -9.13
C LEU A 31 -7.54 -16.03 -10.22
N GLU A 32 -6.86 -14.91 -9.96
CA GLU A 32 -6.53 -13.88 -10.94
C GLU A 32 -5.06 -13.47 -10.77
N THR A 33 -4.32 -13.33 -11.87
CA THR A 33 -2.96 -12.77 -11.81
C THR A 33 -3.03 -11.27 -11.51
N ARG A 34 -2.42 -10.85 -10.42
CA ARG A 34 -2.28 -9.44 -10.02
C ARG A 34 -0.82 -9.12 -9.71
N TYR A 35 -0.53 -7.84 -9.50
CA TYR A 35 0.79 -7.33 -9.15
C TYR A 35 0.75 -6.72 -7.75
N ALA A 36 1.74 -7.02 -6.90
CA ALA A 36 1.90 -6.47 -5.55
C ALA A 36 3.35 -6.07 -5.34
N TYR A 37 3.58 -5.08 -4.49
CA TYR A 37 4.89 -4.75 -3.99
C TYR A 37 5.30 -5.73 -2.90
N ASP A 38 6.51 -6.26 -3.02
CA ASP A 38 7.16 -7.09 -2.04
C ASP A 38 8.23 -6.26 -1.35
N SER A 39 7.98 -5.86 -0.10
CA SER A 39 8.88 -5.02 0.68
C SER A 39 10.19 -5.74 1.07
N SER A 40 10.18 -7.08 1.16
CA SER A 40 11.38 -7.87 1.44
C SER A 40 12.34 -7.88 0.23
N LEU A 41 11.78 -7.92 -0.98
CA LEU A 41 12.54 -7.92 -2.24
C LEU A 41 12.70 -6.53 -2.85
N LYS A 42 12.03 -5.52 -2.28
CA LYS A 42 11.97 -4.14 -2.76
C LYS A 42 11.55 -4.04 -4.23
N ARG A 43 10.59 -4.84 -4.67
CA ARG A 43 10.12 -4.86 -6.06
C ARG A 43 8.67 -5.30 -6.18
N CYS A 44 8.04 -4.87 -7.27
CA CYS A 44 6.75 -5.40 -7.68
C CYS A 44 6.89 -6.80 -8.29
N ARG A 45 5.97 -7.71 -7.94
CA ARG A 45 5.92 -9.08 -8.48
C ARG A 45 4.49 -9.52 -8.74
N THR A 46 4.35 -10.53 -9.61
CA THR A 46 3.07 -11.20 -9.83
C THR A 46 2.74 -12.13 -8.67
N PHE A 47 1.46 -12.23 -8.35
CA PHE A 47 0.93 -13.21 -7.41
C PHE A 47 -0.43 -13.70 -7.90
N ASP A 48 -0.78 -14.94 -7.56
CA ASP A 48 -2.14 -15.44 -7.74
C ASP A 48 -2.99 -14.81 -6.64
N TRP A 49 -3.68 -13.72 -6.98
CA TRP A 49 -4.67 -13.13 -6.11
C TRP A 49 -5.85 -14.07 -6.09
N GLY A 50 -6.35 -14.39 -4.91
CA GLY A 50 -7.61 -15.08 -4.84
C GLY A 50 -8.80 -14.10 -4.71
N GLY A 51 -8.90 -13.00 -5.41
CA GLY A 51 -10.22 -12.51 -5.86
C GLY A 51 -11.44 -12.37 -4.92
N CYS A 52 -11.29 -11.97 -3.64
CA CYS A 52 -12.44 -11.50 -2.82
C CYS A 52 -12.46 -9.97 -2.77
N GLU A 53 -11.63 -9.38 -1.92
CA GLU A 53 -11.49 -7.93 -1.76
C GLU A 53 -10.03 -7.54 -1.99
N PRO A 54 -9.73 -6.74 -3.04
CA PRO A 54 -8.39 -6.28 -3.27
C PRO A 54 -8.05 -5.26 -2.20
N ASN A 55 -6.96 -5.50 -1.50
CA ASN A 55 -6.37 -4.56 -0.57
C ASN A 55 -5.57 -3.49 -1.35
N GLY A 56 -4.93 -2.55 -0.67
CA GLY A 56 -4.15 -1.48 -1.29
C GLY A 56 -2.91 -1.94 -2.08
N ASN A 57 -2.45 -3.18 -1.86
CA ASN A 57 -1.30 -3.82 -2.50
C ASN A 57 -1.73 -4.75 -3.64
N ASN A 58 -2.67 -4.31 -4.47
CA ASN A 58 -3.23 -5.10 -5.56
C ASN A 58 -3.38 -4.25 -6.82
N PHE A 59 -2.58 -4.55 -7.83
CA PHE A 59 -2.50 -3.78 -9.06
C PHE A 59 -2.81 -4.66 -10.28
N LEU A 60 -3.46 -4.06 -11.29
CA LEU A 60 -3.77 -4.72 -12.56
C LEU A 60 -2.57 -4.79 -13.51
N SER A 61 -1.55 -3.95 -13.30
CA SER A 61 -0.34 -3.93 -14.14
C SER A 61 0.92 -3.72 -13.31
N MET A 62 2.04 -4.21 -13.84
CA MET A 62 3.37 -3.97 -13.26
C MET A 62 3.67 -2.47 -13.15
N GLN A 63 3.35 -1.69 -14.19
CA GLN A 63 3.58 -0.24 -14.23
C GLN A 63 2.82 0.49 -13.13
N SER A 64 1.55 0.14 -12.89
CA SER A 64 0.78 0.76 -11.80
C SER A 64 1.34 0.43 -10.42
N CYS A 65 1.89 -0.77 -10.22
CA CYS A 65 2.55 -1.13 -8.96
C CYS A 65 3.84 -0.32 -8.77
N ILE A 66 4.70 -0.26 -9.80
CA ILE A 66 5.97 0.48 -9.74
C ILE A 66 5.71 1.96 -9.47
N ALA A 67 4.76 2.56 -10.20
CA ALA A 67 4.41 3.97 -10.02
C ALA A 67 3.88 4.29 -8.61
N ALA A 68 3.24 3.33 -7.95
CA ALA A 68 2.68 3.51 -6.61
C ALA A 68 3.67 3.23 -5.47
N CYS A 69 4.58 2.26 -5.65
CA CYS A 69 5.35 1.66 -4.55
C CYS A 69 6.88 1.71 -4.73
N HIS A 70 7.37 2.27 -5.83
CA HIS A 70 8.80 2.30 -6.17
C HIS A 70 9.34 3.74 -6.37
N LEU A 71 8.61 4.75 -5.89
CA LEU A 71 9.11 6.13 -5.77
C LEU A 71 9.91 6.31 -4.48
#